data_AF-A0A375I304-F1
#
_entry.id   AF-A0A375I304-F1
#
_cell.length_a   1.000
_cell.length_b   1.000
_cell.length_c   1.000
_cell.angle_alpha   90.00
_cell.angle_beta   90.00
_cell.angle_gamma   90.00
#
_symmetry.space_group_name_H-M   'P 1'
#
loop_
_entity.id
_entity.type
_entity.pdbx_description
1 polymer ?
#
loop_
_entity_poly.entity_id
_entity_poly.type
_entity_poly.pdbx_seq_one_letter_code
_entity_poly.pdbx_strand_id
1 'polypeptide(L)'
;MAKTMDRDLAARLRAESETTRNDAYPNDTRVTRPNRRTKVYSVRLSAEEQARVEAVARARHLPASTLVRSWILDRLDAEKSA
;
A
#
# COMPACT_ATOMS: atom_id res chain seq x y z
N MET A 1 7.27 -9.81 -11.27
CA MET A 1 6.89 -11.18 -11.69
C MET A 1 5.55 -11.52 -11.07
N ALA A 2 4.48 -11.60 -11.86
CA ALA A 2 3.22 -12.13 -11.38
C ALA A 2 3.38 -13.66 -11.25
N LYS A 3 3.40 -14.19 -10.03
CA LYS A 3 3.27 -15.63 -9.82
C LYS A 3 1.82 -15.98 -10.16
N THR A 4 1.59 -16.52 -11.36
CA THR A 4 0.29 -17.08 -11.73
C THR A 4 0.02 -18.26 -10.79
N MET A 5 -0.87 -18.09 -9.82
CA MET A 5 -1.31 -19.18 -8.96
C MET A 5 -2.05 -20.22 -9.81
N ASP A 6 -1.79 -21.50 -9.54
CA ASP A 6 -2.52 -22.62 -10.13
C ASP A 6 -4.04 -22.48 -9.85
N ARG A 7 -4.85 -22.68 -10.89
CA ARG A 7 -6.30 -22.45 -10.86
C ARG A 7 -6.99 -23.41 -9.88
N ASP A 8 -6.55 -24.66 -9.83
CA ASP A 8 -7.16 -25.67 -8.98
C ASP A 8 -6.80 -25.44 -7.51
N LEU A 9 -5.56 -25.03 -7.24
CA LEU A 9 -5.14 -24.56 -5.92
C LEU A 9 -5.97 -23.35 -5.48
N ALA A 10 -6.17 -22.37 -6.36
CA ALA A 10 -6.96 -21.18 -6.05
C ALA A 10 -8.44 -21.52 -5.79
N ALA A 11 -9.02 -22.51 -6.49
CA ALA A 11 -10.39 -22.95 -6.25
C ALA A 11 -10.53 -23.63 -4.88
N ARG A 12 -9.60 -24.52 -4.53
CA ARG A 12 -9.57 -25.20 -3.23
C ARG A 12 -9.43 -24.23 -2.06
N LEU A 13 -8.48 -23.29 -2.14
CA LEU A 13 -8.25 -22.29 -1.10
C LEU A 13 -9.49 -21.40 -0.87
N ARG A 14 -10.24 -21.07 -1.94
CA ARG A 14 -11.48 -20.32 -1.79
C ARG A 14 -12.56 -21.13 -1.06
N ALA A 15 -12.77 -22.38 -1.45
CA ALA A 15 -13.78 -23.24 -0.82
C ALA A 15 -13.50 -23.47 0.67
N GLU A 16 -12.23 -23.71 1.02
CA GLU A 16 -11.77 -23.83 2.41
C GLU A 16 -12.01 -22.53 3.18
N SER A 17 -11.64 -21.37 2.59
CA SER A 17 -11.83 -20.06 3.22
C SER A 17 -13.29 -19.68 3.44
N GLU A 18 -14.20 -20.01 2.53
CA GLU A 18 -15.64 -19.72 2.71
C GLU A 18 -16.25 -20.58 3.82
N THR A 19 -15.77 -21.82 3.97
CA THR A 19 -16.22 -22.74 5.02
C THR A 19 -15.84 -22.23 6.40
N THR A 20 -14.61 -21.73 6.57
CA THR A 20 -14.08 -21.27 7.86
C THR A 20 -14.23 -19.77 8.08
N ARG A 21 -15.05 -19.08 7.27
CA ARG A 21 -15.15 -17.61 7.26
C ARG A 21 -15.52 -16.99 8.61
N ASN A 22 -16.36 -17.69 9.37
CA ASN A 22 -16.87 -17.21 10.66
C ASN A 22 -16.19 -17.88 11.85
N ASP A 23 -15.22 -18.76 11.61
CA ASP A 23 -14.52 -19.46 12.67
C ASP A 23 -13.59 -18.50 13.41
N ALA A 24 -13.37 -18.78 14.69
CA ALA A 24 -12.39 -18.04 15.47
C ALA A 24 -10.98 -18.30 14.90
N TYR A 25 -10.17 -17.25 14.84
CA TYR A 25 -8.75 -17.41 14.50
C TYR A 25 -8.06 -18.33 15.52
N PRO A 26 -7.12 -19.19 15.08
CA PRO A 26 -6.28 -19.97 15.99
C PRO A 26 -5.58 -19.11 17.05
N ASN A 27 -5.40 -19.65 18.25
CA ASN A 27 -4.88 -18.90 19.41
C ASN A 27 -3.47 -18.33 19.22
N ASP A 28 -2.67 -18.92 18.31
CA ASP A 28 -1.32 -18.48 17.96
C ASP A 28 -1.29 -17.46 16.80
N THR A 29 -2.45 -17.03 16.31
CA THR A 29 -2.55 -16.06 15.21
C THR A 29 -2.02 -14.70 15.64
N ARG A 30 -0.83 -14.33 15.16
CA ARG A 30 -0.29 -12.98 15.31
C ARG A 30 -0.97 -12.02 14.36
N VAL A 31 -1.96 -11.29 14.84
CA VAL A 31 -2.57 -10.18 14.08
C VAL A 31 -1.51 -9.10 13.86
N THR A 32 -1.11 -8.91 12.61
CA THR A 32 -0.27 -7.77 12.22
C THR A 32 -1.10 -6.82 11.37
N ARG A 33 -0.84 -5.52 11.52
CA ARG A 33 -1.28 -4.51 10.56
C ARG A 33 -0.04 -3.99 9.86
N PRO A 34 0.37 -4.57 8.73
CA PRO A 34 1.50 -4.07 7.96
C PRO A 34 1.27 -2.59 7.61
N ASN A 35 2.34 -1.80 7.48
CA ASN A 35 2.31 -0.34 7.27
C ASN A 35 1.93 0.53 8.49
N ARG A 36 2.25 0.13 9.73
CA ARG A 36 2.30 1.04 10.89
C ARG A 36 3.48 2.02 10.82
N ARG A 37 3.66 2.76 9.73
CA ARG A 37 4.60 3.90 9.76
C ARG A 37 3.97 4.97 10.65
N THR A 38 4.60 5.28 11.78
CA THR A 38 4.01 6.06 12.88
C THR A 38 4.31 7.56 12.82
N LYS A 39 5.20 8.00 11.93
CA LYS A 39 5.61 9.41 11.82
C LYS A 39 4.86 10.08 10.67
N VAL A 40 4.19 11.19 10.99
CA VAL A 40 3.47 12.05 10.04
C VAL A 40 4.31 13.28 9.77
N TYR A 41 4.47 13.65 8.50
CA TYR A 41 5.09 14.90 8.08
C TYR A 41 4.01 15.84 7.57
N SER A 42 3.87 17.02 8.19
CA SER A 42 2.86 18.02 7.81
C SER A 42 3.56 19.16 7.06
N VAL A 43 3.16 19.37 5.81
CA VAL A 43 3.72 20.40 4.92
C VAL A 43 2.63 21.38 4.55
N ARG A 44 2.94 22.68 4.65
CA ARG A 44 2.04 23.72 4.16
C ARG A 44 2.26 23.91 2.67
N LEU A 45 1.21 23.67 1.89
CA LEU A 45 1.17 23.92 0.46
C LEU A 45 0.15 25.03 0.20
N SER A 46 0.43 25.87 -0.78
CA SER A 46 -0.60 26.71 -1.39
C SER A 46 -1.66 25.83 -2.08
N ALA A 47 -2.84 26.41 -2.36
CA ALA A 47 -3.90 25.72 -3.08
C ALA A 47 -3.44 25.24 -4.46
N GLU A 48 -2.60 26.04 -5.15
CA GLU A 48 -2.08 25.69 -6.47
C GLU A 48 -1.11 24.51 -6.43
N GLU A 49 -0.17 24.51 -5.47
CA GLU A 49 0.77 23.40 -5.29
C GLU A 49 0.05 22.09 -4.97
N GLN A 50 -0.95 22.16 -4.09
CA GLN A 50 -1.77 21.01 -3.73
C GLN A 50 -2.54 20.46 -4.94
N ALA A 51 -3.16 21.34 -5.74
CA ALA A 51 -3.87 20.95 -6.95
C ALA A 51 -2.96 20.28 -7.99
N ARG A 52 -1.72 20.76 -8.14
CA ARG A 52 -0.71 20.15 -9.03
C ARG A 52 -0.35 18.73 -8.57
N VAL A 53 -0.14 18.52 -7.27
CA VAL A 53 0.12 17.18 -6.71
C VAL A 53 -1.06 16.24 -6.99
N GLU A 54 -2.28 16.69 -6.75
CA GLU A 54 -3.47 15.88 -7.01
C GLU A 54 -3.64 15.52 -8.48
N ALA A 55 -3.39 16.46 -9.40
CA ALA A 55 -3.51 16.21 -10.83
C ALA A 55 -2.55 15.09 -11.28
N VAL A 56 -1.30 15.12 -10.81
CA VAL A 56 -0.32 14.08 -11.11
C VAL A 56 -0.70 12.75 -10.45
N ALA A 57 -1.21 12.77 -9.22
CA ALA A 57 -1.64 11.57 -8.51
C ALA A 57 -2.82 10.89 -9.23
N ARG A 58 -3.81 11.66 -9.68
CA ARG A 58 -4.95 11.17 -10.48
C ARG A 58 -4.49 10.56 -11.79
N ALA A 59 -3.60 11.24 -12.53
CA ALA A 59 -3.08 10.74 -13.80
C ALA A 59 -2.31 9.41 -13.66
N ARG A 60 -1.73 9.16 -12.47
CA ARG A 60 -1.00 7.92 -12.15
C ARG A 60 -1.86 6.88 -11.42
N HIS A 61 -3.15 7.16 -11.20
CA HIS A 61 -4.05 6.32 -10.41
C HIS A 61 -3.53 5.99 -9.01
N LEU A 62 -2.92 6.97 -8.35
CA LEU A 62 -2.37 6.85 -7.00
C LEU A 62 -3.05 7.84 -6.04
N PRO A 63 -3.18 7.50 -4.75
CA PRO A 63 -3.46 8.49 -3.72
C PRO A 63 -2.35 9.55 -3.68
N ALA A 64 -2.71 10.82 -3.49
CA ALA A 64 -1.74 11.92 -3.41
C ALA A 64 -0.67 11.69 -2.33
N SER A 65 -1.06 11.16 -1.17
CA SER A 65 -0.13 10.80 -0.09
C SER A 65 0.87 9.71 -0.50
N THR A 66 0.45 8.74 -1.31
CA THR A 66 1.32 7.69 -1.85
C THR A 66 2.32 8.28 -2.84
N LEU A 67 1.87 9.16 -3.74
CA LEU A 67 2.74 9.84 -4.72
C LEU A 67 3.78 10.73 -4.04
N VAL A 68 3.36 11.61 -3.14
CA VAL A 68 4.28 12.51 -2.42
C VAL A 68 5.31 11.69 -1.65
N ARG A 69 4.86 10.60 -1.02
CA ARG A 69 5.76 9.70 -0.32
C ARG A 69 6.80 9.06 -1.25
N SER A 70 6.42 8.60 -2.44
CA SER A 70 7.39 8.01 -3.38
C SER A 70 8.43 9.04 -3.79
N TRP A 71 8.00 10.26 -4.13
CA TRP A 71 8.93 11.35 -4.50
C TRP A 71 9.95 11.69 -3.40
N ILE A 72 9.52 11.72 -2.14
CA ILE A 72 10.44 11.96 -1.01
C ILE A 72 11.52 10.86 -0.95
N LEU A 73 11.14 9.59 -1.11
CA LEU A 73 12.09 8.48 -1.04
C LEU A 73 13.03 8.46 -2.24
N ASP A 74 12.48 8.65 -3.44
CA ASP A 74 13.26 8.71 -4.68
C ASP A 74 14.32 9.82 -4.59
N ARG A 75 13.96 10.98 -4.02
CA ARG A 75 14.90 12.08 -3.81
C ARG A 75 15.98 11.75 -2.76
N LEU A 76 15.60 11.14 -1.64
CA LEU A 76 16.55 10.73 -0.60
C LEU A 76 17.55 9.69 -1.12
N ASP A 77 17.11 8.77 -1.96
CA ASP A 77 17.99 7.75 -2.53
C ASP A 77 18.94 8.34 -3.58
N ALA A 78 18.49 9.35 -4.34
CA ALA A 78 19.37 10.13 -5.22
C ALA A 78 20.45 10.90 -4.43
N GLU A 79 20.12 11.47 -3.28
CA GLU A 79 21.08 12.21 -2.45
C GLU A 79 22.12 11.33 -1.76
N LYS A 80 21.80 10.07 -1.45
CA LYS A 80 22.78 9.11 -0.91
C LYS A 80 23.80 8.65 -1.95
N SER A 81 23.43 8.73 -3.23
CA SER A 81 24.22 8.21 -4.35
C SER A 81 25.10 9.30 -5.01
N ALA A 82 25.04 10.53 -4.50
CA ALA A 82 25.83 11.69 -4.92
C ALA A 82 26.98 11.93 -3.94
#